data_AF-A0A316UY05-F1
#
_entry.id   AF-A0A316UY05-F1
#
_cell.length_a   1.000
_cell.length_b   1.000
_cell.length_c   1.000
_cell.angle_alpha   90.00
_cell.angle_beta   90.00
_cell.angle_gamma   90.00
#
_symmetry.space_group_name_H-M   'P 1'
#
loop_
_entity.id
_entity.type
_entity.pdbx_description
1 polymer ?
#
loop_
_entity_poly.entity_id
_entity_poly.type
_entity_poly.pdbx_seq_one_letter_code
_entity_poly.pdbx_strand_id
1 'polypeptide(L)'
;MSAIGRPLIILGTILLLHSAYSTYEHSSISKSVGISHPKVPLDITIESILSLVLLVLGLIRSAQPLKEITWAAEMRKRSIDEVDARTNFAVFNHRGPYLFGNGLE
;
A
#
# COMPACT_ATOMS: atom_id res chain seq x y z
N MET A 1 0.43 -1.73 -7.49
CA MET A 1 -0.52 -1.20 -6.49
C MET A 1 -1.88 -1.03 -7.14
N SER A 2 -2.95 -1.51 -6.50
CA SER A 2 -4.29 -1.44 -7.09
C SER A 2 -4.73 0.02 -7.24
N ALA A 3 -5.14 0.42 -8.46
CA ALA A 3 -5.62 1.76 -8.76
C ALA A 3 -6.83 2.18 -7.89
N ILE A 4 -7.56 1.19 -7.36
CA ILE A 4 -8.79 1.43 -6.59
C ILE A 4 -8.55 1.48 -5.07
N GLY A 5 -7.46 0.91 -4.56
CA GLY A 5 -7.18 0.93 -3.11
C GLY A 5 -6.86 2.34 -2.58
N ARG A 6 -6.07 3.11 -3.33
CA ARG A 6 -5.68 4.48 -2.99
C ARG A 6 -6.87 5.44 -2.81
N PRO A 7 -7.81 5.58 -3.76
CA PRO A 7 -8.94 6.49 -3.58
C PRO A 7 -9.83 6.07 -2.40
N LEU A 8 -10.01 4.77 -2.15
CA LEU A 8 -10.75 4.28 -0.98
C LEU A 8 -10.10 4.73 0.34
N ILE A 9 -8.77 4.63 0.44
CA ILE A 9 -8.03 5.07 1.64
C ILE A 9 -8.17 6.59 1.82
N ILE A 10 -8.03 7.38 0.75
CA ILE A 10 -8.15 8.84 0.81
C ILE A 10 -9.57 9.24 1.26
N LEU A 11 -10.60 8.70 0.63
CA LEU A 11 -12.00 8.97 0.99
C LEU A 11 -12.32 8.53 2.41
N GLY A 12 -11.88 7.33 2.80
CA GLY A 12 -12.05 6.82 4.16
C GLY A 12 -11.35 7.70 5.21
N THR A 13 -10.17 8.23 4.90
CA THR A 13 -9.43 9.14 5.79
C THR A 13 -10.15 10.48 5.95
N ILE A 14 -10.66 11.05 4.85
CA ILE A 14 -11.42 12.31 4.89
C ILE A 14 -12.71 12.14 5.72
N LEU A 15 -13.45 11.05 5.50
CA LEU A 15 -14.67 10.77 6.27
C LEU A 15 -14.37 10.53 7.75
N LEU A 16 -13.27 9.85 8.07
CA LEU A 16 -12.86 9.63 9.45
C LEU A 16 -12.49 10.94 10.14
N LEU A 17 -11.75 11.82 9.46
CA LEU A 17 -11.42 13.16 9.96
C LEU A 17 -12.68 14.01 10.15
N HIS A 18 -13.64 13.91 9.24
CA HIS A 18 -14.93 14.59 9.36
C HIS A 18 -15.68 14.11 10.60
N SER A 19 -15.85 12.79 10.78
CA SER A 19 -16.53 12.22 11.94
C SER A 19 -15.82 12.55 13.27
N ALA A 20 -14.49 12.58 13.26
CA ALA A 20 -13.70 13.00 14.42
C ALA A 20 -13.93 14.47 14.78
N TYR A 21 -14.00 15.35 13.77
CA TYR A 21 -14.31 16.76 13.97
C TYR A 21 -15.75 16.95 14.50
N SER A 22 -16.74 16.25 13.93
CA SER A 22 -18.14 16.29 14.40
C SER A 22 -18.26 15.81 15.85
N THR A 23 -17.52 14.75 16.22
CA THR A 23 -17.47 14.25 17.60
C THR A 23 -16.86 15.30 18.54
N TYR A 24 -15.79 15.96 18.11
CA TYR A 24 -15.13 17.01 18.87
C TYR A 24 -16.06 18.21 19.10
N GLU A 25 -16.73 18.70 18.04
CA GLU A 25 -17.69 19.78 18.11
C GLU A 25 -18.84 19.44 19.07
N HIS A 26 -19.46 18.28 18.91
CA HIS A 26 -20.55 17.81 19.77
C HIS A 26 -20.11 17.73 21.25
N SER A 27 -18.91 17.23 21.51
CA SER A 27 -18.34 17.13 22.87
C SER A 27 -18.02 18.50 23.47
N SER A 28 -17.52 19.44 22.65
CA SER A 28 -17.20 20.81 23.05
C SER A 28 -18.46 21.58 23.46
N ILE A 29 -19.51 21.52 22.62
CA ILE A 29 -20.81 22.15 22.90
C ILE A 29 -21.46 21.52 24.14
N SER A 30 -21.45 20.20 24.24
CA SER A 30 -22.03 19.52 25.41
C SER A 30 -21.35 19.94 26.72
N LYS A 31 -20.03 20.13 26.68
CA LYS A 31 -19.27 20.62 27.83
C LYS A 31 -19.59 22.07 28.18
N SER A 32 -19.76 22.95 27.19
CA SER A 32 -20.10 24.36 27.45
C SER A 32 -21.51 24.54 28.02
N VAL A 33 -22.44 23.65 27.68
CA VAL A 33 -23.82 23.63 28.21
C VAL A 33 -23.90 22.92 29.58
N GLY A 34 -22.83 22.28 30.05
CA GLY A 34 -22.79 21.59 31.35
C GLY A 34 -23.42 20.20 31.34
N ILE A 35 -23.55 19.57 30.17
CA ILE A 35 -24.06 18.20 30.04
C ILE A 35 -22.96 17.24 30.50
N SER A 36 -23.22 16.49 31.57
CA SER A 36 -22.23 15.61 32.20
C SER A 36 -21.94 14.32 31.42
N HIS A 37 -22.91 13.82 30.65
CA HIS A 37 -22.78 12.57 29.86
C HIS A 37 -23.43 12.71 28.48
N PRO A 38 -22.82 13.46 27.56
CA PRO A 38 -23.34 13.56 26.20
C PRO A 38 -23.20 12.23 25.47
N LYS A 39 -24.31 11.72 24.95
CA LYS A 39 -24.30 10.54 24.07
C LYS A 39 -23.95 11.00 22.66
N VAL A 40 -23.06 10.27 22.00
CA VAL A 40 -22.74 10.55 20.59
C VAL A 40 -23.98 10.23 19.74
N PRO A 41 -24.42 11.15 18.89
CA PRO A 41 -25.49 10.92 17.93
C PRO A 41 -25.23 9.73 16.99
N LEU A 42 -26.31 9.10 16.51
CA LEU A 42 -26.21 7.89 15.69
C LEU A 42 -25.61 8.15 14.30
N ASP A 43 -25.84 9.34 13.73
CA ASP A 43 -25.24 9.78 12.47
C ASP A 43 -23.71 9.77 12.54
N ILE A 44 -23.10 10.42 13.54
CA ILE A 44 -21.64 10.45 13.74
C ILE A 44 -21.09 9.04 13.93
N THR A 45 -21.83 8.20 14.66
CA THR A 45 -21.48 6.78 14.88
C THR A 45 -21.44 6.02 13.57
N ILE A 46 -22.49 6.15 12.74
CA ILE A 46 -22.58 5.49 11.42
C ILE A 46 -21.49 5.99 10.48
N GLU A 47 -21.22 7.30 10.45
CA GLU A 47 -20.14 7.89 9.65
C GLU A 47 -18.76 7.34 10.05
N SER A 48 -18.48 7.23 11.36
CA SER A 48 -17.23 6.66 11.85
C SER A 48 -17.06 5.20 11.42
N ILE A 49 -18.11 4.38 11.55
CA ILE A 49 -18.10 2.97 11.15
C ILE A 49 -17.91 2.84 9.64
N LEU A 50 -18.61 3.66 8.86
CA LEU A 50 -18.49 3.66 7.41
C LEU A 50 -17.07 4.05 6.96
N SER A 51 -16.49 5.07 7.60
CA SER A 51 -15.11 5.51 7.31
C SER A 51 -14.09 4.40 7.62
N LEU A 52 -14.28 3.67 8.73
CA LEU A 52 -13.45 2.53 9.10
C LEU A 52 -13.56 1.39 8.09
N VAL A 53 -14.79 1.05 7.66
CA VAL A 53 -15.00 0.00 6.65
C VAL A 53 -14.31 0.36 5.34
N LEU A 54 -14.44 1.61 4.87
CA LEU A 54 -13.76 2.07 3.66
C LEU A 54 -12.24 2.00 3.76
N LEU A 55 -11.67 2.38 4.91
CA LEU A 55 -10.23 2.27 5.17
C LEU A 55 -9.76 0.81 5.12
N VAL A 56 -10.47 -0.10 5.80
CA VAL A 56 -10.14 -1.53 5.82
C VAL A 56 -10.19 -2.11 4.41
N LEU A 57 -11.25 -1.83 3.65
CA LEU A 57 -11.38 -2.28 2.26
C LEU A 57 -10.28 -1.72 1.36
N GLY A 58 -9.95 -0.43 1.52
CA GLY A 58 -8.87 0.22 0.80
C GLY A 58 -7.50 -0.41 1.10
N LEU A 59 -7.22 -0.71 2.37
CA LEU A 59 -5.98 -1.36 2.81
C LEU A 59 -5.85 -2.78 2.26
N ILE A 60 -6.89 -3.61 2.39
CA ILE A 60 -6.90 -4.97 1.86
C ILE A 60 -6.66 -4.96 0.35
N ARG A 61 -7.27 -4.01 -0.37
CA ARG A 61 -7.10 -3.90 -1.82
C ARG A 61 -5.73 -3.34 -2.24
N SER A 62 -5.09 -2.56 -1.38
CA SER A 62 -3.74 -2.03 -1.61
C SER A 62 -2.65 -3.07 -1.35
N ALA A 63 -2.93 -4.08 -0.51
CA ALA A 63 -2.00 -5.15 -0.17
C ALA A 63 -1.49 -5.88 -1.41
N GLN A 64 -0.21 -6.26 -1.40
CA GLN A 64 0.37 -7.06 -2.46
C GLN A 64 -0.16 -8.49 -2.40
N PRO A 65 -0.31 -9.18 -3.55
CA PRO A 65 -0.67 -10.58 -3.54
C PRO A 65 0.37 -11.39 -2.76
N LEU A 66 -0.08 -12.45 -2.08
CA LEU A 66 0.81 -13.36 -1.39
C LEU A 66 1.74 -14.03 -2.41
N LYS A 67 3.02 -14.11 -2.07
CA LYS A 67 4.03 -14.84 -2.86
C LYS A 67 4.11 -16.28 -2.35
N GLU A 68 4.26 -17.23 -3.26
CA GLU A 68 4.50 -18.63 -2.90
C GLU A 68 5.81 -18.79 -2.12
N ILE A 69 5.79 -19.65 -1.10
CA ILE A 69 6.94 -19.88 -0.20
C ILE A 69 7.99 -20.82 -0.78
N THR A 70 7.63 -21.62 -1.78
CA THR A 70 8.49 -22.66 -2.32
C THR A 70 9.54 -22.11 -3.28
N TRP A 71 10.80 -22.41 -3.02
CA TRP A 71 11.92 -22.07 -3.90
C TRP A 71 11.74 -22.58 -5.34
N ALA A 72 11.17 -23.78 -5.52
CA ALA A 72 10.90 -24.35 -6.84
C ALA A 72 9.96 -23.46 -7.69
N ALA A 73 8.98 -22.81 -7.06
CA ALA A 73 8.06 -21.91 -7.76
C ALA A 73 8.74 -20.63 -8.24
N GLU A 74 9.71 -20.14 -7.47
CA GLU A 74 10.50 -18.97 -7.86
C GLU A 74 11.53 -19.32 -8.94
N MET A 75 12.20 -20.46 -8.83
CA MET A 75 13.17 -20.93 -9.82
C MET A 75 12.53 -21.22 -11.18
N ARG A 76 11.26 -21.64 -11.22
CA ARG A 76 10.51 -21.84 -12.48
C ARG A 76 10.35 -20.55 -13.31
N LYS A 77 10.45 -19.38 -12.69
CA LYS A 77 10.33 -18.08 -13.37
C LYS A 77 11.65 -17.58 -13.97
N ARG A 78 12.78 -18.21 -13.64
CA ARG A 78 14.12 -17.81 -14.09
C ARG A 78 14.61 -18.71 -15.21
N SER A 79 15.36 -18.15 -16.15
CA SER A 79 16.01 -18.93 -17.21
C SER A 79 17.34 -19.51 -16.73
N ILE A 80 17.82 -20.55 -17.43
CA ILE A 80 19.15 -21.11 -17.16
C ILE A 80 20.25 -20.05 -17.40
N ASP A 81 20.10 -19.24 -18.44
CA ASP A 81 21.05 -18.18 -18.77
C ASP A 81 21.17 -17.13 -17.66
N GLU A 82 20.05 -16.79 -17.00
CA GLU A 82 20.06 -15.86 -15.86
C GLU A 82 20.84 -16.42 -14.65
N VAL A 83 20.72 -17.72 -14.42
CA VAL A 83 21.41 -18.42 -13.32
C VAL A 83 22.89 -18.67 -13.64
N ASP A 84 23.21 -18.84 -14.91
CA ASP A 84 24.56 -19.10 -15.41
C ASP A 84 25.39 -17.82 -15.57
N ALA A 85 24.75 -16.67 -15.83
CA ALA A 85 25.37 -15.35 -15.93
C ALA A 85 25.84 -14.78 -14.57
N ARG A 86 26.67 -15.54 -13.86
CA ARG A 86 27.22 -15.18 -12.55
C ARG A 86 28.29 -14.12 -12.69
N THR A 87 27.96 -12.91 -12.24
CA THR A 87 28.87 -11.75 -12.30
C THR A 87 30.19 -11.97 -11.59
N ASN A 88 30.22 -12.80 -10.55
CA ASN A 88 31.45 -13.08 -9.78
C ASN A 88 32.52 -13.85 -10.59
N PHE A 89 32.13 -14.49 -11.69
CA PHE A 89 33.04 -15.20 -12.60
C PHE A 89 33.02 -14.59 -14.01
N ALA A 90 32.55 -13.34 -14.15
CA ALA A 90 32.52 -12.67 -15.43
C ALA A 90 33.96 -12.45 -15.95
N VAL A 91 34.24 -12.99 -17.13
CA VAL A 91 35.50 -12.75 -17.85
C VAL A 91 35.27 -11.68 -18.91
N PHE A 92 36.14 -10.67 -18.95
CA PHE A 92 36.05 -9.57 -19.92
C PHE A 92 36.76 -9.88 -21.25
N ASN A 93 37.47 -11.01 -21.34
CA ASN A 93 38.09 -11.48 -22.57
C ASN A 93 37.08 -12.29 -23.42
N HIS A 94 36.06 -11.61 -23.92
CA HIS A 94 35.08 -12.17 -24.85
C HIS A 94 35.06 -11.36 -26.15
N ARG A 95 34.31 -11.83 -27.16
CA ARG A 95 34.25 -11.18 -28.49
C ARG A 95 33.44 -9.88 -28.52
N GLY A 96 32.79 -9.53 -27.41
CA GLY A 96 31.87 -8.39 -27.32
C GLY A 96 32.50 -7.05 -27.69
N PRO A 97 33.70 -6.71 -27.18
CA PRO A 97 34.37 -5.46 -27.53
C PRO A 97 34.69 -5.30 -29.03
N TYR A 98 34.94 -6.40 -29.76
CA TYR A 98 35.23 -6.36 -31.19
C TYR A 98 33.96 -6.34 -32.06
N LEU A 99 32.85 -6.84 -31.54
CA LEU A 99 31.58 -6.91 -32.26
C LEU A 99 30.67 -5.71 -31.98
N PHE A 100 30.76 -5.14 -30.79
CA PHE A 100 29.85 -4.10 -30.29
C PHE A 100 30.57 -2.87 -29.72
N GLY A 101 31.89 -2.91 -29.61
CA GLY A 101 32.72 -1.75 -29.26
C GLY A 101 33.41 -1.17 -30.50
N ASN A 102 33.91 0.06 -30.39
CA ASN A 102 34.85 0.61 -31.37
C ASN A 102 36.15 -0.15 -31.19
N GLY A 103 36.39 -1.16 -32.05
CA GLY A 103 37.52 -2.06 -31.91
C GLY A 103 38.84 -1.30 -31.77
N LEU A 104 39.45 -1.41 -30.59
CA LEU A 104 40.82 -1.01 -30.26
C LEU A 104 41.23 0.40 -30.76
N GLU A 105 40.93 1.42 -29.96
CA GLU A 105 41.91 2.49 -29.69
C GLU A 105 42.65 2.17 -28.39
#